data_AF-A0A179V343-F1
#
_entry.id   AF-A0A179V343-F1
#
_cell.length_a   1.000
_cell.length_b   1.000
_cell.length_c   1.000
_cell.angle_alpha   90.00
_cell.angle_beta   90.00
_cell.angle_gamma   90.00
#
_symmetry.space_group_name_H-M   'P 1'
#
loop_
_entity.id
_entity.type
_entity.pdbx_description
1 polymer ?
#
loop_
_entity_poly.entity_id
_entity_poly.type
_entity_poly.pdbx_seq_one_letter_code
_entity_poly.pdbx_strand_id
1 'polypeptide(L)'
;MERPYLIIIVTDGCPTGESEDELRDAILECSKFLGAKGYRKDAVRFCLSQIGTDDDAKAFMNKLDMDHEVLEVLYRTPELIDARYDELRHNKDELEDWLLSMLLSPVQALNAE
;
A
#
# COMPACT_ATOMS: atom_id res chain seq x y z
N MET A 1 7.14 20.43 0.53
CA MET A 1 6.01 19.52 0.27
C MET A 1 4.76 20.23 0.75
N GLU A 2 3.79 20.48 -0.13
CA GLU A 2 2.61 21.29 0.20
C GLU A 2 1.43 20.46 0.74
N ARG A 3 1.38 19.17 0.37
CA ARG A 3 0.35 18.19 0.76
C ARG A 3 0.97 16.80 0.90
N PRO A 4 0.42 15.92 1.74
CA PRO A 4 0.85 14.52 1.84
C PRO A 4 0.61 13.77 0.53
N TYR A 5 1.41 12.73 0.28
CA TYR A 5 1.25 11.83 -0.85
C TYR A 5 0.71 10.47 -0.42
N LEU A 6 -0.31 9.98 -1.14
CA LEU A 6 -0.73 8.58 -1.11
C LEU A 6 -0.23 7.92 -2.40
N ILE A 7 0.65 6.94 -2.27
CA ILE A 7 1.20 6.15 -3.38
C ILE A 7 0.51 4.80 -3.36
N ILE A 8 -0.22 4.48 -4.43
CA ILE A 8 -0.90 3.18 -4.57
C ILE A 8 -0.08 2.31 -5.53
N ILE A 9 0.27 1.12 -5.07
CA ILE A 9 1.04 0.11 -5.78
C ILE A 9 0.09 -1.07 -6.02
N VAL A 10 -0.17 -1.38 -7.29
CA VAL A 10 -1.05 -2.49 -7.69
C VAL A 10 -0.24 -3.51 -8.48
N THR A 11 -0.25 -4.78 -8.08
CA THR A 11 0.56 -5.82 -8.71
C THR A 11 -0.08 -7.22 -8.62
N ASP A 12 0.26 -8.08 -9.58
CA ASP A 12 0.06 -9.55 -9.55
C ASP A 12 1.42 -10.26 -9.73
N GLY A 13 2.49 -9.63 -9.24
CA GLY A 13 3.84 -10.13 -9.42
C GLY A 13 4.80 -9.60 -8.38
N CYS A 14 6.02 -10.13 -8.42
CA CYS A 14 7.13 -9.75 -7.57
C CYS A 14 8.29 -9.16 -8.39
N PRO A 15 9.24 -8.47 -7.75
CA PRO A 15 10.46 -7.99 -8.40
C PRO A 15 11.20 -9.11 -9.13
N THR A 16 11.77 -8.81 -10.31
CA THR A 16 12.62 -9.74 -11.07
C THR A 16 13.85 -9.01 -11.61
N GLY A 17 15.04 -9.58 -11.40
CA GLY A 17 16.30 -8.99 -11.87
C GLY A 17 16.88 -7.89 -10.98
N GLU A 18 16.14 -7.42 -9.98
CA GLU A 18 16.59 -6.57 -8.88
C GLU A 18 16.58 -7.33 -7.54
N SER A 19 17.01 -6.69 -6.46
CA SER A 19 16.91 -7.26 -5.11
C SER A 19 15.44 -7.42 -4.71
N GLU A 20 15.09 -8.53 -4.04
CA GLU A 20 13.73 -8.71 -3.48
C GLU A 20 13.39 -7.61 -2.46
N ASP A 21 14.40 -7.01 -1.82
CA ASP A 21 14.24 -5.95 -0.83
C ASP A 21 14.24 -4.53 -1.43
N GLU A 22 14.38 -4.37 -2.75
CA GLU A 22 14.52 -3.04 -3.36
C GLU A 22 13.31 -2.14 -3.08
N LEU A 23 12.08 -2.68 -3.20
CA LEU A 23 10.86 -1.93 -2.89
C LEU A 23 10.80 -1.52 -1.41
N ARG A 24 11.15 -2.45 -0.52
CA ARG A 24 11.23 -2.23 0.93
C ARG A 24 12.20 -1.08 1.22
N ASP A 25 13.40 -1.17 0.67
CA ASP A 25 14.47 -0.21 0.92
C ASP A 25 14.11 1.18 0.38
N ALA A 26 13.50 1.25 -0.80
CA ALA A 26 13.00 2.50 -1.37
C ALA A 26 11.91 3.17 -0.50
N ILE A 27 10.98 2.39 0.06
CA ILE A 27 9.95 2.89 0.99
C ILE A 27 10.61 3.48 2.24
N LEU A 28 11.54 2.76 2.85
CA LEU A 28 12.22 3.20 4.07
C LEU A 28 13.15 4.39 3.81
N GLU A 29 13.86 4.42 2.67
CA GLU A 29 14.67 5.56 2.26
C GLU A 29 13.82 6.81 2.09
N CYS A 30 12.66 6.70 1.44
CA CYS A 30 11.73 7.81 1.28
C CYS A 30 11.27 8.37 2.64
N SER A 31 10.86 7.48 3.55
CA SER A 31 10.46 7.86 4.92
C SER A 31 11.58 8.56 5.68
N LYS A 32 12.80 8.00 5.65
CA LYS A 32 13.99 8.56 6.30
C LYS A 32 14.36 9.92 5.71
N PHE A 33 14.34 10.05 4.39
CA PHE A 33 14.63 11.31 3.69
C PHE A 33 13.65 12.42 4.11
N LEU A 34 12.35 12.13 4.13
CA LEU A 34 11.33 13.09 4.55
C LEU A 34 11.46 13.47 6.03
N GLY A 35 11.72 12.49 6.90
CA GLY A 35 12.00 12.74 8.32
C GLY A 35 13.20 13.65 8.54
N ALA A 36 14.31 13.43 7.80
CA ALA A 36 15.50 14.28 7.87
C ALA A 36 15.25 15.72 7.38
N LYS A 37 14.22 15.94 6.56
CA LYS A 37 13.75 17.27 6.14
C LYS A 37 12.73 17.88 7.08
N GLY A 38 12.41 17.22 8.20
CA GLY A 38 11.47 17.70 9.21
C GLY A 38 10.00 17.41 8.92
N TYR A 39 9.69 16.54 7.95
CA TYR A 39 8.33 16.10 7.71
C TYR A 39 7.93 14.96 8.65
N ARG A 40 6.64 14.86 8.95
CA ARG A 40 6.07 13.76 9.73
C ARG A 40 6.10 12.44 8.93
N LYS A 41 6.03 11.29 9.63
CA LYS A 41 5.97 9.95 9.00
C LYS A 41 4.76 9.74 8.08
N ASP A 42 3.72 10.55 8.20
CA ASP A 42 2.53 10.50 7.34
C ASP A 42 2.58 11.49 6.15
N ALA A 43 3.72 12.16 5.96
CA ALA A 43 3.97 12.96 4.77
C ALA A 43 3.89 12.13 3.47
N VAL A 44 4.18 10.84 3.57
CA VAL A 44 3.96 9.85 2.53
C VAL A 44 3.30 8.62 3.13
N ARG A 45 2.33 8.06 2.40
CA ARG A 45 1.69 6.78 2.69
C ARG A 45 1.78 5.91 1.46
N PHE A 46 2.15 4.65 1.65
CA PHE A 46 2.14 3.65 0.61
C PHE A 46 0.95 2.72 0.84
N CYS A 47 0.23 2.39 -0.23
CA CYS A 47 -0.86 1.43 -0.23
C CYS A 47 -0.49 0.32 -1.22
N LEU A 48 -0.36 -0.91 -0.75
CA LEU A 48 -0.04 -2.06 -1.58
C LEU A 48 -1.27 -2.94 -1.76
N SER A 49 -1.63 -3.17 -3.02
CA SER A 49 -2.79 -3.92 -3.42
C SER A 49 -2.44 -5.02 -4.40
N GLN A 50 -3.01 -6.19 -4.18
CA GLN A 50 -2.90 -7.32 -5.09
C GLN A 50 -4.07 -7.33 -6.08
N ILE A 51 -3.76 -7.61 -7.34
CA ILE A 51 -4.72 -8.16 -8.30
C ILE A 51 -4.27 -9.57 -8.67
N GLY A 52 -5.15 -10.38 -9.24
CA GLY A 52 -4.82 -11.74 -9.63
C GLY A 52 -4.48 -12.66 -8.45
N THR A 53 -3.94 -13.83 -8.77
CA THR A 53 -3.75 -14.92 -7.81
C THR A 53 -2.35 -15.53 -7.86
N ASP A 54 -1.35 -14.77 -8.30
CA ASP A 54 0.02 -15.25 -8.34
C ASP A 54 0.55 -15.53 -6.92
N ASP A 55 1.07 -16.74 -6.72
CA ASP A 55 1.55 -17.21 -5.41
C ASP A 55 2.87 -16.54 -5.01
N ASP A 56 3.74 -16.21 -5.97
CA ASP A 56 5.01 -15.53 -5.72
C ASP A 56 4.76 -14.06 -5.33
N ALA A 57 3.80 -13.39 -5.97
CA ALA A 57 3.32 -12.08 -5.58
C ALA A 57 2.80 -12.09 -4.15
N LYS A 58 1.96 -13.09 -3.80
CA LYS A 58 1.43 -13.25 -2.45
C LYS A 58 2.54 -13.46 -1.43
N ALA A 59 3.53 -14.30 -1.75
CA ALA A 59 4.69 -14.55 -0.89
C ALA A 59 5.54 -13.28 -0.70
N PHE A 60 5.78 -12.53 -1.77
CA PHE A 60 6.49 -11.24 -1.72
C PHE A 60 5.80 -10.25 -0.79
N MET A 61 4.48 -10.10 -0.92
CA MET A 61 3.74 -9.15 -0.07
C MET A 61 3.70 -9.59 1.40
N ASN A 62 3.61 -10.89 1.67
CA ASN A 62 3.69 -11.41 3.04
C ASN A 62 5.03 -11.11 3.72
N LYS A 63 6.14 -11.00 2.96
CA LYS A 63 7.43 -10.58 3.53
C LYS A 63 7.37 -9.15 4.05
N LEU A 64 6.69 -8.25 3.34
CA LEU A 64 6.50 -6.86 3.76
C LEU A 64 5.60 -6.75 5.00
N ASP A 65 4.61 -7.63 5.14
CA ASP A 65 3.73 -7.71 6.33
C ASP A 65 4.48 -8.15 7.60
N MET A 66 5.64 -8.79 7.46
CA MET A 66 6.48 -9.20 8.59
C MET A 66 7.48 -8.11 9.01
N ASP A 67 7.58 -7.01 8.28
CA ASP A 67 8.51 -5.92 8.56
C ASP A 67 7.81 -4.75 9.28
N HIS A 68 8.03 -4.66 10.59
CA HIS A 68 7.45 -3.61 11.42
C HIS A 68 7.87 -2.19 11.01
N GLU A 69 9.08 -1.98 10.48
CA GLU A 69 9.52 -0.65 10.03
C GLU A 69 8.77 -0.22 8.77
N VAL A 70 8.56 -1.16 7.85
CA VAL A 70 7.82 -0.90 6.61
C VAL A 70 6.35 -0.60 6.92
N LEU A 71 5.74 -1.38 7.82
CA LEU A 71 4.34 -1.22 8.23
C LEU A 71 4.04 0.12 8.88
N GLU A 72 5.05 0.84 9.38
CA GLU A 72 4.84 2.21 9.86
C GLU A 72 4.33 3.15 8.76
N VAL A 73 4.66 2.89 7.48
CA VAL A 73 4.36 3.74 6.33
C VAL A 73 3.62 3.06 5.18
N LEU A 74 3.61 1.73 5.16
CA LEU A 74 2.93 0.89 4.18
C LEU A 74 1.65 0.31 4.76
N TYR A 75 0.55 0.50 4.06
CA TYR A 75 -0.72 -0.17 4.29
C TYR A 75 -0.96 -1.21 3.20
N ARG A 76 -1.32 -2.43 3.56
CA ARG A 76 -1.73 -3.47 2.61
C ARG A 76 -3.25 -3.56 2.58
N THR A 77 -3.85 -3.54 1.39
CA THR A 77 -5.29 -3.80 1.27
C THR A 77 -5.59 -5.26 1.60
N PRO A 78 -6.69 -5.55 2.31
CA PRO A 78 -7.00 -6.92 2.75
C PRO A 78 -7.51 -7.82 1.62
N GLU A 79 -8.05 -7.23 0.56
CA GLU A 79 -8.73 -7.92 -0.53
C GLU A 79 -7.91 -7.89 -1.83
N LEU A 80 -8.17 -8.84 -2.72
CA LEU A 80 -7.80 -8.75 -4.13
C LEU A 80 -8.71 -7.70 -4.79
N ILE A 81 -8.14 -6.59 -5.23
CA ILE A 81 -8.95 -5.42 -5.60
C ILE A 81 -9.71 -5.63 -6.92
N ASP A 82 -9.21 -6.51 -7.79
CA ASP A 82 -9.87 -6.92 -9.04
C ASP A 82 -11.08 -7.82 -8.77
N ALA A 83 -10.93 -8.82 -7.88
CA ALA A 83 -12.03 -9.68 -7.47
C ALA A 83 -13.14 -8.86 -6.80
N ARG A 84 -12.77 -7.94 -5.91
CA ARG A 84 -13.73 -7.06 -5.24
C ARG A 84 -14.41 -6.08 -6.20
N TYR A 85 -13.67 -5.55 -7.17
CA TYR A 85 -14.26 -4.75 -8.23
C TYR A 85 -15.28 -5.55 -9.05
N ASP A 86 -14.98 -6.81 -9.42
CA ASP A 86 -15.90 -7.64 -10.20
C ASP A 86 -17.20 -7.97 -9.46
N GLU A 87 -17.14 -8.10 -8.12
CA GLU A 87 -18.34 -8.22 -7.27
C GLU A 87 -19.20 -6.95 -7.31
N LEU A 88 -18.57 -5.77 -7.19
CA LEU A 88 -19.26 -4.50 -6.96
C LEU A 88 -19.59 -3.71 -8.23
N ARG A 89 -18.97 -4.00 -9.39
CA ARG A 89 -19.09 -3.20 -10.62
C ARG A 89 -20.50 -3.01 -11.17
N HIS A 90 -21.47 -3.81 -10.72
CA HIS A 90 -22.88 -3.70 -11.10
C HIS A 90 -23.72 -2.92 -10.07
N ASN A 91 -23.14 -2.59 -8.91
CA ASN A 91 -23.74 -1.79 -7.85
C ASN A 91 -22.88 -0.54 -7.61
N LYS A 92 -23.22 0.55 -8.31
CA LYS A 92 -22.43 1.78 -8.31
C LYS A 92 -22.25 2.37 -6.91
N ASP A 93 -23.30 2.35 -6.10
CA ASP A 93 -23.28 2.98 -4.77
C ASP A 93 -22.31 2.22 -3.84
N GLU A 94 -22.39 0.88 -3.81
CA GLU A 94 -21.45 0.08 -3.02
C GLU A 94 -20.01 0.13 -3.56
N LEU A 95 -19.84 0.24 -4.88
CA LEU A 95 -18.51 0.42 -5.48
C LEU A 95 -17.89 1.76 -5.05
N GLU A 96 -18.66 2.84 -5.06
CA GLU A 96 -18.18 4.16 -4.59
C GLU A 96 -17.81 4.12 -3.11
N ASP A 97 -18.65 3.52 -2.27
CA ASP A 97 -18.38 3.37 -0.83
C ASP A 97 -17.11 2.55 -0.57
N TRP A 98 -16.93 1.45 -1.29
CA TRP A 98 -15.72 0.62 -1.18
C TRP A 98 -14.47 1.36 -1.66
N LEU A 99 -14.53 2.05 -2.80
CA LEU A 99 -13.41 2.85 -3.32
C LEU A 99 -13.00 3.94 -2.32
N LEU A 100 -13.96 4.63 -1.72
CA LEU A 100 -13.70 5.62 -0.68
C LEU A 100 -13.04 4.98 0.55
N SER A 101 -13.58 3.85 1.02
CA SER A 101 -12.99 3.11 2.13
C SER A 101 -11.54 2.69 1.85
N MET A 102 -11.27 2.14 0.66
CA MET A 102 -9.94 1.73 0.23
C MET A 102 -8.95 2.92 0.19
N LEU A 103 -9.38 4.09 -0.31
CA LEU A 103 -8.53 5.28 -0.38
C LEU A 103 -8.29 5.93 0.99
N LEU A 104 -9.26 5.83 1.91
CA LEU A 104 -9.17 6.45 3.24
C LEU A 104 -8.47 5.56 4.27
N SER A 105 -8.56 4.24 4.15
CA SER A 105 -7.98 3.28 5.10
C SER A 105 -6.47 3.48 5.35
N PRO A 106 -5.61 3.67 4.33
CA PRO A 106 -4.18 3.93 4.52
C PRO A 106 -3.90 5.20 5.35
N VAL A 107 -4.78 6.20 5.25
CA VAL A 107 -4.64 7.48 5.95
C VAL A 107 -5.22 7.41 7.36
N GLN A 108 -6.29 6.65 7.57
CA GLN A 108 -6.94 6.51 8.88
C GLN A 108 -6.15 5.62 9.83
N ALA A 109 -5.50 4.56 9.33
CA ALA A 109 -4.70 3.63 10.14
C ALA A 109 -3.59 4.32 10.95
N LEU A 110 -3.12 5.49 10.50
CA LEU A 110 -2.17 6.36 11.20
C LEU A 110 -2.69 7.02 12.48
N ASN A 111 -3.97 7.38 12.50
CA ASN A 111 -4.54 8.18 13.58
C ASN A 111 -5.05 7.31 14.75
N ALA A 112 -4.77 6.00 14.71
CA ALA A 112 -5.19 5.04 15.73
C ALA A 112 -4.18 4.88 16.89
N GLU A 113 -3.11 5.68 16.89
CA GLU A 113 -2.13 5.83 17.99
C GLU A 113 -2.35 7.12 18.79
#